data_AF-N2AR99-F1
#
_entry.id   AF-N2AR99-F1
#
_cell.length_a   1.000
_cell.length_b   1.000
_cell.length_c   1.000
_cell.angle_alpha   90.00
_cell.angle_beta   90.00
_cell.angle_gamma   90.00
#
_symmetry.space_group_name_H-M   'P 1'
#
loop_
_entity.id
_entity.type
_entity.pdbx_description
1 polymer ?
#
loop_
_entity_poly.entity_id
_entity_poly.type
_entity_poly.pdbx_seq_one_letter_code
_entity_poly.pdbx_strand_id
1 'polypeptide(L)' 'MTEAVHKFIPIFVGLILILRGLLWIVDGKNGNRRSCFFGIAAIVVGIIMFVTVFFQVL' A
#
# COMPACT_ATOMS: atom_id res chain seq x y z
N MET A 1 5.34 13.58 21.46
CA MET A 1 3.99 13.04 21.17
C MET A 1 3.67 13.02 19.67
N THR A 2 4.08 14.02 18.88
CA THR A 2 3.80 14.12 17.44
C THR A 2 4.66 13.23 16.54
N GLU A 3 5.91 12.93 16.93
CA GLU A 3 6.83 12.10 16.13
C GLU A 3 6.37 10.64 15.99
N ALA A 4 5.80 10.06 17.04
CA ALA A 4 5.25 8.71 17.00
C ALA A 4 4.06 8.62 16.04
N VAL A 5 3.20 9.65 16.03
CA VAL A 5 2.04 9.72 15.12
C VAL A 5 2.48 9.85 13.67
N HIS A 6 3.51 10.67 13.39
CA HIS A 6 4.10 10.79 12.07
C HIS A 6 4.70 9.48 11.52
N LYS A 7 5.25 8.62 12.38
CA LYS A 7 5.71 7.28 12.00
C LYS A 7 4.57 6.28 11.78
N PHE A 8 3.43 6.44 12.48
CA PHE A 8 2.27 5.57 12.34
C PHE A 8 1.44 5.84 11.07
N ILE A 9 1.35 7.10 10.64
CA ILE A 9 0.60 7.49 9.43
C ILE A 9 0.99 6.68 8.19
N PRO A 10 2.27 6.57 7.80
CA PRO A 10 2.65 5.86 6.59
C PRO A 10 2.50 4.34 6.71
N ILE A 11 2.53 3.77 7.93
CA ILE A 11 2.21 2.37 8.19
C ILE A 11 0.72 2.10 7.90
N PHE A 12 -0.17 2.96 8.42
CA PHE A 12 -1.61 2.87 8.16
C PHE A 12 -1.95 3.08 6.68
N VAL A 13 -1.32 4.07 6.03
CA VAL A 13 -1.49 4.35 4.61
C VAL A 13 -1.01 3.17 3.75
N GLY A 14 0.13 2.57 4.08
CA GLY A 14 0.64 1.36 3.42
C GLY A 14 -0.33 0.18 3.51
N LEU A 15 -0.91 -0.05 4.70
CA LEU A 15 -1.90 -1.11 4.91
C LEU A 15 -3.18 -0.88 4.07
N ILE A 16 -3.68 0.37 4.04
CA ILE A 16 -4.86 0.73 3.24
C ILE A 16 -4.59 0.55 1.74
N LEU A 17 -3.39 0.92 1.27
CA LEU A 17 -2.97 0.71 -0.12
C LEU A 17 -2.91 -0.77 -0.51
N ILE A 18 -2.40 -1.62 0.37
CA ILE A 18 -2.37 -3.08 0.15
C ILE A 18 -3.78 -3.65 0.07
N LEU A 19 -4.67 -3.27 1.00
CA LEU A 19 -6.09 -3.67 0.99
C LEU A 19 -6.78 -3.24 -0.31
N ARG A 20 -6.58 -1.99 -0.74
CA ARG A 20 -7.16 -1.47 -1.98
C ARG A 20 -6.60 -2.17 -3.22
N GLY A 21 -5.31 -2.49 -3.23
CA GLY A 21 -4.68 -3.26 -4.28
C GLY A 21 -5.24 -4.68 -4.38
N LEU A 22 -5.51 -5.32 -3.24
CA LEU A 22 -6.14 -6.64 -3.17
C LEU A 22 -7.55 -6.62 -3.78
N LEU A 23 -8.36 -5.62 -3.42
CA LEU A 23 -9.69 -5.42 -4.01
C LEU A 23 -9.62 -5.22 -5.53
N TRP A 24 -8.65 -4.43 -6.00
CA TRP A 24 -8.48 -4.20 -7.44
C TRP A 24 -8.02 -5.45 -8.22
N ILE A 25 -7.25 -6.34 -7.59
CA ILE A 25 -6.91 -7.65 -8.16
C ILE A 25 -8.14 -8.55 -8.25
N VAL A 26 -9.00 -8.55 -7.23
CA VAL A 26 -10.26 -9.31 -7.22
C VAL A 26 -11.20 -8.81 -8.32
N ASP A 27 -11.37 -7.50 -8.48
CA ASP A 27 -12.11 -6.89 -9.59
C ASP A 27 -11.46 -7.20 -10.95
N GLY A 28 -10.14 -7.20 -11.02
CA GLY A 28 -9.40 -7.55 -12.22
C GLY A 28 -9.61 -8.99 -12.67
N LYS A 29 -9.84 -9.92 -11.72
CA LYS A 29 -10.16 -11.32 -11.98
C LYS A 29 -11.53 -11.50 -12.67
N ASN A 30 -12.43 -10.52 -12.54
CA ASN A 30 -13.73 -10.49 -13.22
C ASN A 30 -13.65 -9.96 -14.68
N GLY A 31 -12.46 -9.79 -15.25
CA GLY A 31 -12.25 -9.47 -16.67
C GLY A 31 -11.57 -8.14 -16.95
N ASN A 32 -11.33 -7.30 -15.93
CA ASN A 32 -10.69 -6.00 -16.12
C ASN A 32 -9.17 -6.08 -15.91
N ARG A 33 -8.42 -6.47 -16.95
CA ARG A 33 -6.94 -6.56 -16.91
C ARG A 33 -6.25 -5.28 -16.40
N ARG A 34 -6.82 -4.10 -16.64
CA ARG A 34 -6.30 -2.81 -16.13
C ARG A 34 -6.38 -2.72 -14.61
N SER A 35 -7.47 -3.20 -13.98
CA SER A 35 -7.59 -3.21 -12.51
C SER A 35 -6.58 -4.13 -11.84
N CYS A 36 -6.24 -5.26 -12.47
CA CYS A 36 -5.21 -6.16 -11.93
C CYS A 36 -3.82 -5.48 -11.91
N PHE A 37 -3.46 -4.78 -12.99
CA PHE A 37 -2.19 -4.05 -13.07
C PHE A 37 -2.12 -2.89 -12.07
N PHE A 38 -3.21 -2.14 -11.92
CA PHE A 38 -3.34 -1.09 -10.92
C PHE A 38 -3.31 -1.62 -9.48
N GLY A 39 -3.87 -2.81 -9.23
CA GLY A 39 -3.81 -3.48 -7.94
C GLY A 39 -2.39 -3.89 -7.54
N ILE A 40 -1.62 -4.45 -8.48
CA ILE A 40 -0.20 -4.79 -8.26
C ILE A 40 0.61 -3.51 -8.01
N ALA A 41 0.39 -2.45 -8.80
CA ALA A 41 1.08 -1.17 -8.60
C ALA A 41 0.78 -0.56 -7.21
N ALA A 42 -0.47 -0.63 -6.74
CA ALA A 42 -0.86 -0.15 -5.41
C ALA A 42 -0.16 -0.94 -4.28
N ILE A 43 -0.04 -2.26 -4.42
CA ILE A 43 0.69 -3.11 -3.46
C ILE A 43 2.18 -2.75 -3.43
N VAL A 44 2.81 -2.60 -4.61
CA VAL A 44 4.23 -2.22 -4.72
C VAL A 44 4.49 -0.87 -4.04
N VAL A 45 3.63 0.14 -4.28
CA VAL A 45 3.75 1.45 -3.63
C VAL A 45 3.57 1.35 -2.11
N GLY A 46 2.61 0.56 -1.64
CA GLY A 46 2.40 0.31 -0.21
C GLY A 46 3.62 -0.32 0.47
N ILE A 47 4.26 -1.29 -0.19
CA ILE A 47 5.50 -1.93 0.29
C ILE A 47 6.66 -0.93 0.31
N ILE A 48 6.84 -0.13 -0.74
CA ILE A 48 7.89 0.88 -0.79
C ILE A 48 7.73 1.89 0.36
N MET A 49 6.51 2.39 0.58
CA MET A 49 6.22 3.30 1.71
C MET A 49 6.48 2.65 3.07
N PHE A 50 6.23 1.36 3.21
CA PHE A 50 6.53 0.65 4.46
C PHE A 50 8.04 0.50 4.69
N VAL A 51 8.79 0.15 3.64
CA VAL A 51 10.25 -0.02 3.69
C VAL A 51 10.95 1.31 3.93
N THR A 52 10.52 2.40 3.30
CA THR A 52 11.11 3.74 3.51
C THR A 52 10.93 4.21 4.94
N VAL A 53 9.79 3.94 5.57
CA VAL A 53 9.57 4.24 6.99
C VAL A 53 10.45 3.37 7.87
N PHE A 54 10.57 2.08 7.56
CA PHE A 54 11.44 1.17 8.31
C PHE A 54 12.90 1.62 8.26
N PHE A 55 13.39 2.04 7.09
CA PHE A 55 14.74 2.61 6.92
C PHE A 55 14.91 4.02 7.50
N GLN A 56 13.85 4.83 7.62
CA GLN A 56 13.89 6.09 8.37
C GLN A 56 13.89 5.88 9.89
N VAL A 57 13.43 4.72 10.35
CA VAL A 57 13.36 4.37 11.78
C VAL A 57 14.65 3.75 12.28
N LEU A 58 15.36 2.97 11.45
CA LEU A 58 16.67 2.37 11.72
C LEU A 58 17.78 3.43 11.73
#